data_AF-U1PZ12-F1
#
_entry.id   AF-U1PZ12-F1
#
_cell.length_a   1.000
_cell.length_b   1.000
_cell.length_c   1.000
_cell.angle_alpha   90.00
_cell.angle_beta   90.00
_cell.angle_gamma   90.00
#
_symmetry.space_group_name_H-M   'P 1'
#
loop_
_entity.id
_entity.type
_entity.pdbx_description
1 polymer ?
#
loop_
_entity_poly.entity_id
_entity_poly.type
_entity_poly.pdbx_seq_one_letter_code
_entity_poly.pdbx_strand_id
1 'polypeptide(L)' 'MSFSLYLSKTDYDTAVTRFPASVPASWVGADSTACQLALDDASGLLSALASRYDTAFSDVGVIDARSSSSGTSPS' A
#
# COMPACT_ATOMS: atom_id res chain seq x y z
N MET A 1 15.59 1.54 -8.90
CA MET A 1 14.11 1.63 -8.87
C MET A 1 13.50 0.98 -7.63
N SER A 2 14.05 -0.16 -7.16
CA SER A 2 13.61 -0.86 -5.95
C SER A 2 13.65 -0.02 -4.66
N PHE A 3 14.69 0.80 -4.44
CA PHE A 3 14.83 1.57 -3.20
C PHE A 3 13.74 2.65 -3.00
N SER A 4 13.40 3.41 -4.04
CA SER A 4 12.33 4.41 -3.96
C SER A 4 10.97 3.77 -3.72
N LEU A 5 10.71 2.60 -4.32
CA LEU A 5 9.49 1.83 -4.09
C LEU A 5 9.42 1.30 -2.64
N TYR A 6 10.56 0.85 -2.10
CA TYR A 6 10.69 0.44 -0.70
C TYR A 6 10.36 1.56 0.29
N LEU A 7 10.92 2.76 0.08
CA LEU A 7 10.61 3.92 0.92
C LEU A 7 9.12 4.28 0.82
N SER A 8 8.57 4.32 -0.39
CA SER A 8 7.14 4.61 -0.61
C SER A 8 6.23 3.60 0.10
N LYS A 9 6.58 2.31 0.09
CA LYS A 9 5.84 1.27 0.83
C LYS A 9 5.95 1.44 2.34
N THR A 10 7.12 1.83 2.83
CA THR A 10 7.35 2.09 4.26
C THR A 10 6.49 3.27 4.76
N ASP A 11 6.40 4.34 3.96
CA ASP A 11 5.54 5.48 4.24
C ASP A 11 4.06 5.09 4.22
N TYR A 12 3.66 4.27 3.23
CA TYR A 12 2.31 3.70 3.17
C TYR A 12 1.98 2.87 4.43
N ASP A 13 2.87 1.97 4.86
CA ASP A 13 2.65 1.13 6.05
C ASP A 13 2.54 1.99 7.31
N THR A 14 3.36 3.04 7.41
CA THR A 14 3.25 4.03 8.49
C THR A 14 1.92 4.78 8.44
N ALA A 15 1.42 5.14 7.26
CA ALA A 15 0.12 5.80 7.11
C ALA A 15 -1.05 4.88 7.52
N VAL A 16 -1.03 3.61 7.10
CA VAL A 16 -2.06 2.62 7.44
C VAL A 16 -2.13 2.37 8.95
N THR A 17 -0.99 2.25 9.63
CA THR A 17 -0.98 2.05 11.09
C THR A 17 -1.55 3.22 11.88
N ARG A 18 -1.53 4.43 11.31
CA ARG A 18 -2.09 5.64 11.90
C ARG A 18 -3.52 5.92 11.45
N PHE A 19 -4.03 5.16 10.49
CA PHE A 19 -5.36 5.37 9.94
C PHE A 19 -6.44 4.94 10.97
N PRO A 20 -7.41 5.79 11.29
CA PRO A 20 -8.45 5.45 12.25
C PRO A 20 -9.42 4.42 11.65
N ALA A 21 -9.57 3.28 12.32
CA ALA A 21 -10.52 2.24 11.91
C ALA A 21 -11.97 2.58 12.24
N SER A 22 -12.20 3.47 13.22
CA SER A 22 -13.55 3.81 13.66
C SER A 22 -13.64 5.23 14.20
N VAL A 23 -14.83 5.81 14.07
CA VAL A 23 -15.18 7.04 14.80
C VAL A 23 -15.22 6.78 16.32
N PRO A 24 -15.00 7.79 17.17
CA PRO A 24 -15.14 7.65 18.61
C PRO A 24 -16.53 7.16 19.01
N ALA A 25 -16.62 6.23 19.96
CA ALA A 25 -17.89 5.67 20.42
C ALA A 25 -18.85 6.71 21.04
N SER A 26 -18.34 7.87 21.46
CA SER A 26 -19.14 8.99 21.94
C SER A 26 -19.86 9.76 20.83
N TRP A 27 -19.51 9.54 19.56
CA TRP A 27 -20.13 10.21 18.41
C TRP A 27 -21.38 9.46 17.96
N VAL A 28 -22.53 10.11 18.13
CA VAL A 28 -23.84 9.53 17.79
C VAL A 28 -24.55 10.39 16.74
N GLY A 29 -25.36 9.76 15.91
CA GLY A 29 -26.18 10.42 14.89
C GLY A 29 -25.79 10.09 13.44
N ALA A 30 -26.48 10.74 12.50
CA ALA A 30 -26.29 10.49 11.08
C ALA A 30 -24.88 10.87 10.60
N ASP A 31 -24.32 11.97 11.11
CA ASP A 31 -22.99 12.45 10.71
C ASP A 31 -21.87 11.51 11.17
N SER A 32 -22.00 10.89 12.36
CA SER A 32 -21.02 9.91 12.83
C SER A 32 -21.08 8.63 12.00
N THR A 33 -22.27 8.22 11.57
CA THR A 33 -22.46 7.08 10.64
C THR A 33 -21.86 7.39 9.27
N ALA A 34 -22.09 8.59 8.72
CA ALA A 34 -21.51 9.02 7.46
C ALA A 34 -19.98 9.09 7.52
N CYS A 35 -19.43 9.57 8.65
CA CYS A 35 -17.99 9.57 8.87
C CYS A 35 -17.43 8.14 8.95
N GLN A 36 -18.11 7.22 9.64
CA GLN A 36 -17.70 5.82 9.67
C GLN A 36 -17.68 5.20 8.26
N LEU A 37 -18.71 5.44 7.44
CA LEU A 37 -18.73 4.96 6.06
C LEU A 37 -17.56 5.50 5.23
N ALA A 38 -17.22 6.79 5.40
CA ALA A 38 -16.07 7.37 4.71
C ALA A 38 -14.73 6.74 5.17
N LEU A 39 -14.61 6.38 6.46
CA LEU A 39 -13.44 5.65 6.97
C LEU A 39 -13.37 4.23 6.41
N ASP A 40 -14.51 3.54 6.27
CA ASP A 40 -14.58 2.20 5.70
C ASP A 40 -14.18 2.22 4.22
N ASP A 41 -14.68 3.17 3.44
CA ASP A 41 -14.32 3.36 2.03
C ASP A 41 -12.82 3.66 1.86
N ALA A 42 -12.30 4.58 2.68
CA ALA A 42 -10.88 4.90 2.68
C ALA A 42 -10.01 3.69 3.07
N SER A 43 -10.45 2.89 4.04
CA SER A 43 -9.79 1.62 4.41
C SER A 43 -9.76 0.63 3.24
N GLY A 44 -10.86 0.55 2.48
CA GLY A 44 -10.92 -0.23 1.25
C GLY A 44 -9.92 0.24 0.18
N LEU A 45 -9.80 1.55 -0.02
CA LEU A 45 -8.82 2.14 -0.95
C LEU A 45 -7.38 1.88 -0.51
N LEU A 46 -7.09 1.97 0.79
CA LEU A 46 -5.77 1.62 1.33
C LEU A 46 -5.47 0.14 1.05
N SER A 47 -6.40 -0.78 1.35
CA SER A 47 -6.23 -2.20 1.04
C SER A 47 -5.95 -2.46 -0.45
N ALA A 48 -6.67 -1.78 -1.35
CA ALA A 48 -6.41 -1.85 -2.79
C ALA A 48 -5.01 -1.32 -3.15
N LEU A 49 -4.56 -0.24 -2.50
CA LEU A 49 -3.22 0.30 -2.67
C LEU A 49 -2.13 -0.66 -2.18
N ALA A 50 -2.33 -1.39 -1.08
CA ALA A 50 -1.40 -2.44 -0.64
C ALA A 50 -1.14 -3.47 -1.76
N SER A 51 -2.20 -3.97 -2.40
CA SER A 51 -2.09 -4.93 -3.50
C SER A 51 -1.30 -4.36 -4.70
N ARG A 52 -1.43 -3.06 -4.96
CA ARG A 52 -0.65 -2.39 -6.01
C ARG A 52 0.84 -2.34 -5.67
N TYR A 53 1.20 -2.10 -4.41
CA TYR A 53 2.58 -2.19 -3.98
C TYR A 53 3.14 -3.60 -4.14
N ASP A 54 2.41 -4.63 -3.70
CA ASP A 54 2.84 -6.03 -3.84
C ASP A 54 3.10 -6.39 -5.31
N THR A 55 2.21 -5.95 -6.20
CA THR A 55 2.37 -6.12 -7.66
C THR A 55 3.62 -5.40 -8.16
N ALA A 56 3.82 -4.13 -7.75
CA ALA A 56 4.96 -3.36 -8.17
C ALA A 56 6.30 -3.97 -7.72
N PHE A 57 6.38 -4.52 -6.49
CA PHE A 57 7.57 -5.23 -6.02
C PHE A 57 7.83 -6.50 -6.85
N SER A 58 6.78 -7.27 -7.15
CA SER A 58 6.89 -8.45 -8.00
C SER A 58 7.44 -8.09 -9.39
N ASP A 59 6.87 -7.08 -10.04
CA ASP A 59 7.27 -6.66 -11.38
C ASP A 59 8.71 -6.12 -11.42
N VAL A 60 9.09 -5.29 -10.45
CA VAL A 60 10.46 -4.79 -10.32
C VAL A 60 11.44 -5.95 -10.06
N GLY A 61 11.06 -6.94 -9.24
CA GLY A 61 11.87 -8.12 -8.98
C GLY A 61 12.13 -8.96 -10.25
N VAL A 62 11.11 -9.11 -11.10
CA VAL A 62 11.25 -9.79 -12.40
C VAL A 62 12.21 -9.02 -13.33
N ILE A 63 12.13 -7.69 -13.37
CA ILE A 63 13.02 -6.86 -14.19
C ILE A 63 14.47 -6.96 -13.72
N ASP A 64 14.70 -6.93 -12.41
CA ASP A 64 16.03 -7.03 -11.81
C ASP A 64 16.68 -8.40 -12.08
N ALA A 65 15.89 -9.47 -11.95
CA ALA A 65 16.33 -10.84 -12.27
C ALA A 65 16.70 -11.00 -13.75
N ARG A 66 15.91 -10.43 -14.68
CA ARG A 66 16.23 -10.46 -16.12
C ARG A 66 17.51 -9.68 -16.43
N SER A 67 17.67 -8.51 -15.83
CA SER A 67 18.86 -7.67 -16.01
C SER A 67 20.12 -8.40 -15.54
N SER A 68 20.01 -9.14 -14.44
CA SER A 68 21.08 -10.00 -13.91
C SER A 68 21.39 -11.19 -14.83
N SER A 69 20.37 -11.80 -15.45
CA SER A 69 20.54 -12.93 -16.38
C SER A 69 21.17 -12.56 -17.73
N SER A 70 21.00 -11.31 -18.19
CA SER A 70 21.62 -10.83 -19.44
C SER A 70 23.13 -10.57 -19.34
N GLY A 71 23.72 -10.68 -18.13
CA GLY A 71 25.16 -10.51 -17.89
C GLY A 71 26.00 -11.77 -18.04
N THR A 72 25.40 -12.94 -18.31
CA THR A 72 26.15 -14.19 -18.51
C THR A 72 26.46 -14.40 -20.00
N SER A 73 27.54 -13.79 -20.50
CA SER A 73 28.16 -14.23 -21.75
C SER A 73 28.84 -15.59 -21.54
N PRO A 74 28.64 -16.60 -22.41
CA PRO A 74 29.42 -17.82 -22.36
C PRO A 74 30.88 -17.50 -22.71
N SER A 75 31.81 -18.09 -21.97
CA SER A 75 33.26 -18.05 -22.23
C SER A 75 33.64 -18.88 -23.45
#